data_AF-A0A271KQU1-F1
#
_entry.id   AF-A0A271KQU1-F1
#
_cell.length_a   1.000
_cell.length_b   1.000
_cell.length_c   1.000
_cell.angle_alpha   90.00
_cell.angle_beta   90.00
_cell.angle_gamma   90.00
#
_symmetry.space_group_name_H-M   'P 1'
#
loop_
_entity.id
_entity.type
_entity.pdbx_description
1 polymer ?
#
loop_
_entity_poly.entity_id
_entity_poly.type
_entity_poly.pdbx_seq_one_letter_code
_entity_poly.pdbx_strand_id
1 'polypeptide(L)'
;MDVSDIPVPRNDDNFEFEALIVRKNGEAVLLDGNWLPSDPVKGEYYAIGSGKQYALAALVLGKSAKESVEVAAKLDVWTGGTVTAITH
;
A
#
# COMPACT_ATOMS: atom_id res chain seq x y z
N MET A 1 16.54 -8.21 -2.54
CA MET A 1 15.88 -7.89 -3.82
C MET A 1 16.28 -6.48 -4.15
N ASP A 2 17.12 -6.35 -5.17
CA ASP A 2 17.44 -5.07 -5.78
C ASP A 2 16.20 -4.57 -6.55
N VAL A 3 16.05 -3.26 -6.71
CA VAL A 3 14.98 -2.68 -7.54
C VAL A 3 15.12 -3.10 -9.00
N SER A 4 16.35 -3.41 -9.45
CA SER A 4 16.63 -3.94 -10.79
C SER A 4 16.08 -5.35 -11.03
N ASP A 5 15.72 -6.07 -9.96
CA ASP A 5 15.22 -7.45 -10.04
C ASP A 5 13.70 -7.51 -10.30
N ILE A 6 13.01 -6.37 -10.31
CA ILE A 6 11.57 -6.30 -10.56
C ILE A 6 11.34 -6.39 -12.08
N PRO A 7 10.76 -7.48 -12.61
CA PRO A 7 10.45 -7.57 -14.03
C PRO A 7 9.49 -6.44 -14.40
N VAL A 8 9.87 -5.63 -15.39
CA VAL A 8 9.02 -4.59 -15.99
C VAL A 8 8.19 -5.21 -17.11
N PRO A 9 6.86 -5.40 -16.95
CA PRO A 9 5.96 -5.69 -18.06
C PRO A 9 6.06 -4.61 -19.13
N ARG A 10 5.68 -4.95 -20.36
CA ARG A 10 5.46 -3.95 -21.42
C ARG A 10 4.55 -2.85 -20.88
N ASN A 11 4.98 -1.60 -21.03
CA ASN A 11 4.12 -0.44 -20.85
C ASN A 11 3.06 -0.49 -21.95
N ASP A 12 1.92 -1.09 -21.63
CA ASP A 12 0.68 -0.81 -22.32
C ASP A 12 0.18 0.49 -21.68
N ASP A 13 0.16 1.60 -22.42
CA ASP A 13 -0.02 2.98 -21.93
C ASP A 13 -1.32 3.26 -21.13
N ASN A 14 -2.14 2.23 -20.86
CA ASN A 14 -3.43 2.29 -20.17
C ASN A 14 -3.47 1.50 -18.85
N PHE A 15 -2.33 1.05 -18.31
CA PHE A 15 -2.31 0.29 -17.04
C PHE A 15 -1.98 1.19 -15.84
N GLU A 16 -3.01 1.72 -15.18
CA GLU A 16 -2.87 2.42 -13.89
C GLU A 16 -2.83 1.42 -12.74
N PHE A 17 -1.79 1.51 -11.90
CA PHE A 17 -1.67 0.71 -10.70
C PHE A 17 -0.96 1.48 -9.59
N GLU A 18 -1.25 1.10 -8.35
CA GLU A 18 -0.55 1.57 -7.15
C GLU A 18 -0.10 0.32 -6.38
N ALA A 19 1.17 0.27 -5.97
CA ALA A 19 1.69 -0.84 -5.16
C ALA A 19 2.67 -0.34 -4.10
N LEU A 20 2.58 -0.94 -2.91
CA LEU A 20 3.52 -0.71 -1.82
C LEU A 20 4.45 -1.92 -1.69
N ILE A 21 5.75 -1.72 -1.87
CA ILE A 21 6.76 -2.75 -1.68
C ILE A 21 7.34 -2.59 -0.29
N VAL A 22 7.13 -3.58 0.58
CA VAL A 22 7.72 -3.62 1.93
C VAL A 22 8.92 -4.56 1.92
N ARG A 23 10.10 -4.02 2.21
CA ARG A 23 11.36 -4.78 2.31
C ARG A 23 11.50 -5.40 3.70
N LYS A 24 12.31 -6.46 3.80
CA LYS A 24 12.60 -7.14 5.08
C LYS A 24 13.23 -6.25 6.16
N ASN A 25 13.83 -5.12 5.77
CA ASN A 25 14.42 -4.15 6.68
C ASN A 25 13.40 -3.10 7.18
N GLY A 26 12.13 -3.20 6.79
CA GLY A 26 11.07 -2.23 7.18
C GLY A 26 10.96 -1.00 6.30
N GLU A 27 11.83 -0.86 5.33
CA GLU A 27 11.68 0.19 4.32
C GLU A 27 10.54 -0.15 3.37
N ALA A 28 9.71 0.85 3.06
CA ALA A 28 8.65 0.74 2.07
C ALA A 28 8.87 1.75 0.93
N VAL A 29 8.58 1.35 -0.31
CA VAL A 29 8.61 2.21 -1.50
C VAL A 29 7.30 2.08 -2.28
N LEU A 30 6.88 3.14 -2.96
CA LEU A 30 5.67 3.19 -3.78
C LEU A 30 6.00 2.96 -5.25
N LEU A 31 5.15 2.20 -5.93
CA LEU A 31 5.02 2.23 -7.39
C LEU A 31 3.69 2.91 -7.73
N ASP A 32 3.72 3.96 -8.56
CA ASP A 32 2.56 4.77 -8.92
C ASP A 32 2.52 4.99 -10.44
N GLY A 33 1.68 4.21 -11.13
CA GLY A 33 1.50 4.25 -12.58
C GLY A 33 2.74 3.89 -13.40
N ASN A 34 3.85 3.52 -12.77
CA ASN A 34 5.09 3.13 -13.42
C ASN A 34 5.92 2.21 -12.51
N TRP A 35 6.88 1.52 -13.11
CA TRP A 35 7.69 0.49 -12.43
C TRP A 35 8.95 1.02 -11.73
N LEU A 36 9.18 2.34 -11.74
CA LEU A 36 10.27 2.95 -10.99
C LEU A 36 9.79 3.22 -9.56
N PRO A 37 10.42 2.63 -8.53
CA PRO A 37 10.09 2.92 -7.15
C PRO A 37 10.32 4.39 -6.80
N SER A 38 9.44 4.92 -5.95
CA SER A 38 9.65 6.21 -5.30
C SER A 38 10.86 6.17 -4.35
N ASP A 39 11.21 7.35 -3.84
CA ASP A 39 11.97 7.42 -2.59
C ASP A 39 11.24 6.66 -1.46
N PRO A 40 11.95 6.18 -0.43
CA PRO A 40 11.34 5.53 0.72
C PRO A 40 10.21 6.35 1.32
N VAL A 41 9.09 5.67 1.58
CA VAL A 41 7.93 6.26 2.25
C VAL A 41 8.36 6.80 3.61
N LYS A 42 7.99 8.06 3.88
CA LYS A 42 8.27 8.73 5.15
C LYS A 42 6.99 8.86 5.96
N GLY A 43 7.11 8.69 7.27
CA GLY A 43 6.00 8.79 8.23
C GLY A 43 5.79 7.48 8.98
N GLU A 44 5.01 7.56 10.05
CA GLU A 44 4.67 6.39 10.87
C GLU A 44 3.66 5.47 10.16
N TYR A 45 2.76 6.07 9.37
CA TYR A 45 1.68 5.39 8.67
C TYR A 45 1.60 5.80 7.21
N TYR A 46 1.28 4.84 6.35
CA TYR A 46 1.01 5.06 4.94
C TYR A 46 -0.06 4.09 4.46
N ALA A 47 -0.93 4.54 3.56
CA ALA A 47 -2.00 3.70 3.00
C ALA A 47 -2.26 4.09 1.54
N ILE A 48 -2.55 3.07 0.73
CA ILE A 48 -2.86 3.17 -0.70
C ILE A 48 -4.30 2.71 -0.97
N GLY A 49 -4.84 3.02 -2.15
CA GLY A 49 -6.21 2.64 -2.56
C GLY A 49 -7.32 3.60 -2.10
N SER A 50 -8.57 3.30 -2.48
CA SER A 50 -9.75 4.17 -2.28
C SER A 50 -10.10 4.39 -0.80
N GLY A 51 -9.90 3.38 0.04
CA GLY A 51 -10.18 3.44 1.49
C GLY A 51 -9.09 4.13 2.33
N LYS A 52 -8.01 4.63 1.74
CA LYS A 52 -6.80 5.08 2.45
C LYS A 52 -7.04 6.11 3.54
N GLN A 53 -7.92 7.08 3.32
CA GLN A 53 -8.24 8.13 4.29
C GLN A 53 -8.86 7.57 5.58
N TYR A 54 -9.69 6.53 5.47
CA TYR A 54 -10.32 5.86 6.61
C TYR A 54 -9.31 4.98 7.36
N ALA A 55 -8.47 4.27 6.62
CA ALA A 55 -7.39 3.47 7.20
C ALA A 55 -6.39 4.35 7.98
N LEU A 56 -5.94 5.46 7.39
CA LEU A 56 -5.04 6.41 8.05
C LEU A 56 -5.66 7.00 9.31
N ALA A 57 -6.94 7.38 9.27
CA ALA A 57 -7.64 7.87 10.46
C ALA A 57 -7.66 6.81 11.58
N ALA A 58 -7.94 5.55 11.25
CA ALA A 58 -7.92 4.47 12.22
C ALA A 58 -6.52 4.23 12.80
N LEU A 59 -5.47 4.28 11.98
CA LEU A 59 -4.07 4.16 12.42
C LEU A 59 -3.70 5.28 13.40
N VAL A 60 -4.06 6.53 13.10
CA VAL A 60 -3.86 7.67 14.03
C VAL A 60 -4.59 7.48 15.36
N LEU A 61 -5.72 6.77 15.36
CA LEU A 61 -6.47 6.41 16.57
C LEU A 61 -5.93 5.17 17.29
N GLY A 62 -4.74 4.68 16.92
CA GLY A 62 -4.05 3.56 17.57
C GLY A 62 -4.56 2.18 17.16
N LYS A 63 -5.28 2.06 16.03
CA LYS A 63 -5.64 0.77 15.47
C LYS A 63 -4.44 0.11 14.79
N SER A 64 -4.41 -1.22 14.83
CA SER A 64 -3.44 -1.99 14.04
C SER A 64 -3.68 -1.83 12.53
N ALA A 65 -2.68 -2.15 11.71
CA ALA A 65 -2.81 -2.15 10.25
C ALA A 65 -4.01 -3.00 9.78
N LYS A 66 -4.22 -4.18 10.37
CA LYS A 66 -5.37 -5.06 10.07
C LYS A 66 -6.70 -4.38 10.40
N GLU A 67 -6.86 -3.89 11.64
CA GLU A 67 -8.08 -3.20 12.07
C GLU A 67 -8.37 -1.95 11.22
N SER A 68 -7.32 -1.24 10.77
CA SER A 68 -7.50 -0.05 9.94
C SER A 68 -8.13 -0.35 8.58
N VAL A 69 -7.75 -1.47 7.95
CA VAL A 69 -8.36 -1.94 6.70
C VAL A 69 -9.79 -2.44 6.95
N GLU A 70 -10.04 -3.10 8.07
CA GLU A 70 -11.40 -3.50 8.48
C GLU A 70 -12.32 -2.28 8.73
N VAL A 71 -11.78 -1.17 9.23
CA VAL A 71 -12.52 0.11 9.33
C VAL A 71 -12.78 0.69 7.94
N ALA A 72 -11.77 0.73 7.07
CA ALA A 72 -11.93 1.22 5.70
C ALA A 72 -13.00 0.42 4.93
N ALA A 73 -13.02 -0.90 5.08
CA ALA A 73 -14.01 -1.80 4.47
C ALA A 73 -15.46 -1.53 4.91
N LYS A 74 -15.68 -0.84 6.04
CA LYS A 74 -17.02 -0.44 6.50
C LYS A 74 -17.48 0.88 5.88
N LEU A 75 -16.56 1.70 5.38
CA LEU A 75 -16.81 3.09 4.98
C LEU A 75 -16.61 3.33 3.48
N ASP A 76 -15.77 2.54 2.82
CA ASP A 76 -15.51 2.60 1.38
C ASP A 76 -16.12 1.40 0.66
N VAL A 77 -17.06 1.66 -0.27
CA VAL A 77 -17.79 0.61 -1.00
C VAL A 77 -16.91 -0.23 -1.93
N TRP A 78 -15.71 0.24 -2.23
CA TRP A 78 -14.72 -0.44 -3.06
C TRP A 78 -13.68 -1.24 -2.25
N THR A 79 -13.76 -1.18 -0.91
CA THR A 79 -12.87 -1.92 0.00
C THR A 79 -13.63 -3.05 0.68
N GLY A 80 -13.08 -4.26 0.66
CA GLY A 80 -13.72 -5.43 1.27
C GLY A 80 -12.90 -6.71 1.17
N GLY A 81 -13.56 -7.87 1.32
CA GLY A 81 -12.93 -9.19 1.25
C GLY A 81 -12.15 -9.58 2.52
N THR A 82 -11.32 -10.61 2.39
CA THR A 82 -10.53 -11.13 3.52
C THR A 82 -9.33 -10.24 3.78
N VAL A 83 -9.28 -9.61 4.96
CA VAL A 83 -8.12 -8.81 5.39
C VAL A 83 -7.01 -9.72 5.91
N THR A 84 -5.84 -9.65 5.26
CA THR A 84 -4.62 -10.37 5.66
C THR A 84 -3.56 -9.39 6.13
N ALA A 85 -2.83 -9.75 7.18
CA ALA A 85 -1.71 -8.98 7.68
C ALA A 85 -0.44 -9.80 7.56
N ILE A 86 0.64 -9.15 7.12
CA ILE A 86 2.00 -9.67 7.14
C ILE A 86 2.84 -8.83 8.09
N THR A 87 3.78 -9.46 8.75
CA THR A 87 4.75 -8.79 9.63
C THR A 87 6.15 -9.14 9.12
N HIS A 88 6.99 -8.12 8.95
CA HIS A 88 8.43 -8.27 8.73
C HIS A 88 9.17 -8.57 10.02
#